data_AF-A0A6L3NKH5-F1
#
_entry.id   AF-A0A6L3NKH5-F1
#
_cell.length_a   1.000
_cell.length_b   1.000
_cell.length_c   1.000
_cell.angle_alpha   90.00
_cell.angle_beta   90.00
_cell.angle_gamma   90.00
#
_symmetry.space_group_name_H-M   'P 1'
#
loop_
_entity.id
_entity.type
_entity.pdbx_description
1 polymer ?
#
loop_
_entity_poly.entity_id
_entity_poly.type
_entity_poly.pdbx_seq_one_letter_code
_entity_poly.pdbx_strand_id
1 'polypeptide(L)'
;MNKFAAVTAVALTVIYLAGDAGRQNPKINAFLEHIENGYGSINDTLKDAKVIDGLLVLRKLYGAIAIAAFALFFIFPKVIGPSVQVAGLLSTAGLTSIFAWLSIKWCLSHKKAAAEFGSQVALLVCGPLVLGIADLVLKTPFTQALVEPLYRMPPPFGTMIPHFTNPLAIGVMFSLVFACVTAALYVVMWVAALPTTAASAALVLLPVVFARFIHLFAPRKAFMGFAIVLAVIATYWAAYA
;
A
#
# COMPACT_ATOMS: atom_id res chain seq x y z
N MET A 1 1.04 -49.38 12.23
CA MET A 1 0.11 -48.72 13.18
C MET A 1 0.92 -48.18 14.37
N ASN A 2 1.89 -47.32 14.07
CA ASN A 2 1.89 -45.86 14.23
C ASN A 2 2.34 -45.43 15.64
N LYS A 3 3.64 -45.64 15.92
CA LYS A 3 4.36 -44.99 17.04
C LYS A 3 4.07 -43.49 17.09
N PHE A 4 3.88 -42.86 15.93
CA PHE A 4 3.43 -41.48 15.81
C PHE A 4 2.10 -41.23 16.54
N ALA A 5 1.06 -42.02 16.28
CA ALA A 5 -0.25 -41.87 16.94
C ALA A 5 -0.18 -42.08 18.46
N ALA A 6 0.66 -43.00 18.93
CA ALA A 6 0.88 -43.22 20.36
C ALA A 6 1.60 -42.02 21.02
N VAL A 7 2.62 -41.47 20.35
CA VAL A 7 3.34 -40.27 20.84
C VAL A 7 2.43 -39.04 20.84
N THR A 8 1.61 -38.85 19.80
CA THR A 8 0.63 -37.75 19.75
C THR A 8 -0.41 -37.89 20.86
N ALA A 9 -0.91 -39.11 21.11
CA ALA A 9 -1.87 -39.36 22.18
C ALA A 9 -1.29 -39.08 23.57
N VAL A 10 -0.06 -39.52 23.84
CA VAL A 10 0.62 -39.24 25.11
C VAL A 10 0.91 -37.74 25.26
N ALA A 11 1.38 -37.07 24.21
CA ALA A 11 1.63 -35.62 24.24
C ALA A 11 0.35 -34.83 24.53
N LEU A 12 -0.76 -35.15 23.85
CA LEU A 12 -2.07 -34.53 24.11
C LEU A 12 -2.55 -34.78 25.54
N THR A 13 -2.32 -35.98 26.07
CA THR A 13 -2.73 -36.36 27.43
C THR A 13 -1.90 -35.65 28.50
N VAL A 14 -0.59 -35.50 28.28
CA VAL A 14 0.31 -34.75 29.17
C VAL A 14 0.00 -33.26 29.14
N ILE A 15 -0.25 -32.67 27.97
CA ILE A 15 -0.67 -31.27 27.85
C ILE A 15 -2.02 -31.05 28.54
N TYR A 16 -2.97 -31.98 28.39
CA TYR A 16 -4.27 -31.91 29.06
C TYR A 16 -4.12 -31.97 30.59
N LEU A 17 -3.38 -32.95 31.11
CA LEU A 17 -3.15 -33.11 32.56
C LEU A 17 -2.34 -31.96 33.16
N ALA A 18 -1.29 -31.49 32.48
CA ALA A 18 -0.51 -30.35 32.92
C ALA A 18 -1.31 -29.04 32.88
N GLY A 19 -2.19 -28.89 31.89
CA GLY A 19 -3.12 -27.76 31.78
C GLY A 19 -4.15 -27.74 32.92
N ASP A 20 -4.71 -28.91 33.26
CA ASP A 20 -5.67 -29.06 34.35
C ASP A 20 -5.01 -28.83 35.73
N ALA A 21 -3.82 -29.41 35.95
CA ALA A 21 -3.03 -29.18 37.16
C ALA A 21 -2.57 -27.71 37.29
N GLY A 22 -2.20 -27.05 36.18
CA GLY A 22 -1.84 -25.63 36.18
C GLY A 22 -3.01 -24.70 36.49
N ARG A 23 -4.23 -25.05 36.04
CA ARG A 23 -5.47 -24.31 36.33
C ARG A 23 -5.95 -24.42 37.78
N GLN A 24 -5.47 -25.41 38.53
CA GLN A 24 -5.76 -25.49 39.98
C GLN A 24 -5.12 -24.35 40.77
N ASN A 25 -4.10 -23.67 40.22
CA ASN A 25 -3.54 -22.46 40.83
C ASN A 25 -4.36 -21.23 40.41
N PRO A 26 -5.02 -20.52 41.35
CA PRO A 26 -5.91 -19.40 41.03
C PRO A 26 -5.20 -18.23 40.34
N LYS A 27 -3.90 -18.01 40.60
CA LYS A 27 -3.13 -16.97 39.91
C LYS A 27 -2.88 -17.32 38.44
N ILE A 28 -2.59 -18.59 38.17
CA ILE A 28 -2.36 -19.10 36.81
C ILE A 28 -3.69 -19.15 36.05
N ASN A 29 -4.79 -19.57 36.68
CA ASN A 29 -6.10 -19.57 36.04
C ASN A 29 -6.58 -18.15 35.70
N ALA A 30 -6.43 -17.19 36.61
CA ALA A 30 -6.76 -15.79 36.33
C ALA A 30 -5.93 -15.19 35.19
N PHE A 31 -4.63 -15.53 35.13
CA PHE A 31 -3.74 -15.13 34.04
C PHE A 31 -4.15 -15.76 32.70
N LEU A 32 -4.45 -17.07 32.69
CA LEU A 32 -4.91 -17.79 31.50
C LEU A 32 -6.26 -17.27 31.01
N GLU A 33 -7.22 -17.03 31.91
CA GLU A 33 -8.51 -16.43 31.56
C GLU A 33 -8.33 -15.02 30.99
N HIS A 34 -7.42 -14.21 31.53
CA HIS A 34 -7.12 -12.89 30.97
C HIS A 34 -6.56 -12.99 29.54
N ILE A 35 -5.66 -13.93 29.27
CA ILE A 35 -5.13 -14.18 27.93
C ILE A 35 -6.21 -14.73 26.99
N GLU A 36 -7.00 -15.71 27.43
CA GLU A 36 -8.07 -16.32 26.63
C GLU A 36 -9.14 -15.29 26.25
N ASN A 37 -9.57 -14.47 27.20
CA ASN A 37 -10.54 -13.41 26.98
C ASN A 37 -9.98 -12.27 26.11
N GLY A 38 -8.72 -11.87 26.35
CA GLY A 38 -8.04 -10.86 25.54
C GLY A 38 -7.88 -11.31 24.09
N TYR A 39 -7.46 -12.56 23.87
CA TYR A 39 -7.36 -13.15 22.54
C TYR A 39 -8.74 -13.30 21.87
N GLY A 40 -9.75 -13.78 22.59
CA GLY A 40 -11.12 -13.87 22.09
C GLY A 40 -11.65 -12.54 21.58
N SER A 41 -11.48 -11.47 22.37
CA SER A 41 -11.86 -10.11 21.98
C SER A 41 -11.15 -9.64 20.69
N ILE A 42 -9.85 -9.93 20.55
CA ILE A 42 -9.08 -9.57 19.34
C ILE A 42 -9.58 -10.36 18.13
N ASN A 43 -9.81 -11.66 18.30
CA ASN A 43 -10.28 -12.54 17.24
C ASN A 43 -11.66 -12.13 16.71
N ASP A 44 -12.59 -11.80 17.61
CA ASP A 44 -13.92 -11.32 17.24
C ASP A 44 -13.85 -9.97 16.51
N THR A 45 -12.99 -9.06 16.99
CA THR A 45 -12.74 -7.77 16.31
C THR A 45 -12.17 -7.97 14.89
N LEU A 46 -11.21 -8.88 14.72
CA LEU A 46 -10.59 -9.18 13.43
C LEU A 46 -11.55 -9.89 12.47
N LYS A 47 -12.40 -10.79 12.97
CA LYS A 47 -13.39 -11.51 12.19
C LYS A 47 -14.37 -10.56 11.48
N ASP A 48 -14.79 -9.53 12.19
CA ASP A 48 -15.78 -8.54 11.73
C ASP A 48 -15.14 -7.32 11.04
N ALA A 49 -13.81 -7.22 11.04
CA ALA A 49 -13.08 -6.12 10.42
C ALA A 49 -13.30 -6.08 8.90
N LYS A 50 -13.58 -4.88 8.37
CA LYS A 50 -13.62 -4.62 6.93
C LYS A 50 -12.21 -4.33 6.42
N VAL A 51 -11.89 -4.85 5.24
CA VAL A 51 -10.58 -4.62 4.58
C VAL A 51 -10.28 -3.13 4.39
N ILE A 52 -11.31 -2.33 4.11
CA ILE A 52 -11.17 -0.88 3.95
C ILE A 52 -10.67 -0.22 5.24
N ASP A 53 -11.18 -0.61 6.40
CA ASP A 53 -10.76 -0.05 7.69
C ASP A 53 -9.31 -0.43 8.00
N GLY A 54 -8.93 -1.69 7.73
CA GLY A 54 -7.54 -2.12 7.85
C GLY A 54 -6.59 -1.40 6.90
N LEU A 55 -7.00 -1.15 5.65
CA LEU A 55 -6.22 -0.34 4.70
C LEU A 55 -6.07 1.11 5.16
N LEU A 56 -7.08 1.70 5.79
CA LEU A 56 -7.00 3.05 6.35
C LEU A 56 -6.00 3.13 7.52
N VAL A 57 -5.96 2.12 8.38
CA VAL A 57 -4.96 2.00 9.45
C VAL A 57 -3.57 1.83 8.85
N LEU A 58 -3.41 0.91 7.89
CA LEU A 58 -2.13 0.64 7.25
C LEU A 58 -1.60 1.85 6.48
N ARG A 59 -2.49 2.62 5.85
CA ARG A 59 -2.15 3.92 5.24
C ARG A 59 -1.56 4.88 6.27
N LYS A 60 -2.15 5.01 7.47
CA LYS A 60 -1.59 5.87 8.52
C LYS A 60 -0.22 5.37 8.98
N LEU A 61 -0.07 4.05 9.14
CA LEU A 61 1.19 3.43 9.53
C LEU A 61 2.31 3.69 8.51
N TYR A 62 2.06 3.47 7.22
CA TYR A 62 3.03 3.78 6.17
C TYR A 62 3.39 5.26 6.13
N GLY A 63 2.42 6.15 6.32
CA GLY A 63 2.69 7.59 6.45
C GLY A 63 3.62 7.90 7.63
N ALA A 64 3.38 7.29 8.80
CA ALA A 64 4.22 7.47 9.98
C ALA A 64 5.64 6.93 9.76
N ILE A 65 5.78 5.73 9.17
CA ILE A 65 7.09 5.15 8.84
C ILE A 65 7.84 6.03 7.85
N ALA A 66 7.16 6.55 6.82
CA ALA A 66 7.77 7.47 5.86
C ALA A 66 8.34 8.72 6.53
N ILE A 67 7.57 9.36 7.41
CA ILE A 67 8.01 10.54 8.16
C ILE A 67 9.18 10.19 9.08
N ALA A 68 9.09 9.09 9.84
CA ALA A 68 10.15 8.65 10.74
C ALA A 68 11.44 8.34 9.99
N ALA A 69 11.35 7.57 8.89
CA ALA A 69 12.49 7.21 8.06
C ALA A 69 13.15 8.45 7.45
N PHE A 70 12.36 9.41 6.97
CA PHE A 70 12.87 10.68 6.44
C PHE A 70 13.58 11.49 7.53
N ALA A 71 12.99 11.64 8.71
CA ALA A 71 13.61 12.36 9.83
C ALA A 71 14.93 11.69 10.27
N LEU A 72 14.91 10.37 10.44
CA LEU A 72 16.09 9.59 10.83
C LEU A 72 17.19 9.65 9.77
N PHE A 73 16.85 9.72 8.47
CA PHE A 73 17.83 9.82 7.39
C PHE A 73 18.75 11.05 7.56
N PHE A 74 18.22 12.18 8.04
CA PHE A 74 19.00 13.39 8.29
C PHE A 74 19.62 13.46 9.67
N ILE A 75 18.99 12.88 10.69
CA ILE A 75 19.46 12.93 12.08
C ILE A 75 20.59 11.91 12.31
N PHE A 76 20.43 10.69 11.81
CA PHE A 76 21.34 9.58 12.10
C PHE A 76 22.81 9.89 11.74
N PRO A 77 23.12 10.45 10.55
CA PRO A 77 24.50 10.79 10.20
C PRO A 77 25.13 11.82 11.13
N LYS A 78 24.33 12.69 11.77
CA LYS A 78 24.82 13.73 12.69
C LYS A 78 25.10 13.21 14.10
N VAL A 79 24.41 12.16 14.53
CA VAL A 79 24.49 11.65 15.91
C VAL A 79 25.47 10.47 16.02
N ILE A 80 25.39 9.53 15.08
CA ILE A 80 26.14 8.25 15.15
C ILE A 80 27.25 8.20 14.10
N GLY A 81 27.18 9.06 13.08
CA GLY A 81 28.12 9.12 11.97
C GLY A 81 27.51 8.59 10.66
N PRO A 82 28.07 8.98 9.50
CA PRO A 82 27.56 8.58 8.20
C PRO A 82 27.79 7.07 7.96
N SER A 83 26.72 6.34 7.68
CA SER A 83 26.76 4.93 7.28
C SER A 83 25.92 4.73 6.02
N VAL A 84 26.55 4.24 4.95
CA VAL A 84 25.88 3.97 3.66
C VAL A 84 24.79 2.92 3.82
N GLN A 85 25.02 1.91 4.66
CA GLN A 85 24.05 0.83 4.89
C GLN A 85 22.79 1.35 5.59
N VAL A 86 22.95 2.17 6.63
CA VAL A 86 21.83 2.75 7.37
C VAL A 86 21.09 3.76 6.50
N ALA A 87 21.80 4.59 5.74
CA ALA A 87 21.20 5.50 4.77
C ALA A 87 20.41 4.74 3.69
N GLY A 88 20.95 3.63 3.18
CA GLY A 88 20.27 2.75 2.23
C GLY A 88 18.99 2.14 2.82
N LEU A 89 19.05 1.64 4.06
CA LEU A 89 17.89 1.08 4.75
C LEU A 89 16.80 2.14 4.99
N LEU A 90 17.16 3.31 5.51
CA LEU A 90 16.21 4.38 5.79
C LEU A 90 15.59 4.94 4.51
N SER A 91 16.38 5.12 3.45
CA SER A 91 15.86 5.60 2.16
C SER A 91 14.94 4.57 1.50
N THR A 92 15.31 3.29 1.47
CA THR A 92 14.45 2.23 0.92
C THR A 92 13.17 2.05 1.73
N ALA A 93 13.25 2.00 3.06
CA ALA A 93 12.07 1.94 3.93
C ALA A 93 11.17 3.18 3.76
N GLY A 94 11.75 4.37 3.69
CA GLY A 94 11.04 5.62 3.47
C GLY A 94 10.32 5.66 2.12
N LEU A 95 11.05 5.39 1.02
CA LEU A 95 10.49 5.40 -0.34
C LEU A 95 9.40 4.34 -0.50
N THR A 96 9.62 3.13 -0.02
CA THR A 96 8.62 2.04 -0.08
C THR A 96 7.37 2.42 0.71
N SER A 97 7.53 3.04 1.89
CA SER A 97 6.41 3.49 2.72
C SER A 97 5.65 4.64 2.07
N ILE A 98 6.34 5.61 1.46
CA ILE A 98 5.70 6.69 0.70
C ILE A 98 4.91 6.11 -0.47
N PHE A 99 5.50 5.18 -1.22
CA PHE A 99 4.85 4.56 -2.36
C PHE A 99 3.61 3.76 -1.94
N ALA A 100 3.70 2.98 -0.87
CA ALA A 100 2.56 2.24 -0.32
C ALA A 100 1.46 3.19 0.23
N TRP A 101 1.86 4.25 0.92
CA TRP A 101 0.95 5.28 1.43
C TRP A 101 0.18 5.98 0.30
N LEU A 102 0.88 6.43 -0.74
CA LEU A 102 0.30 7.09 -1.90
C LEU A 102 -0.56 6.13 -2.72
N SER A 103 -0.15 4.87 -2.86
CA SER A 103 -0.91 3.84 -3.57
C SER A 103 -2.27 3.60 -2.93
N ILE A 104 -2.30 3.38 -1.61
CA ILE A 104 -3.56 3.21 -0.87
C ILE A 104 -4.40 4.47 -0.93
N LYS A 105 -3.78 5.66 -0.76
CA LYS A 105 -4.50 6.95 -0.87
C LYS A 105 -5.12 7.14 -2.25
N TRP A 106 -4.40 6.79 -3.32
CA TRP A 106 -4.89 6.87 -4.69
C TRP A 106 -6.08 5.94 -4.90
N CYS A 107 -5.93 4.65 -4.64
CA CYS A 107 -7.00 3.67 -4.82
C CYS A 107 -8.28 4.02 -4.04
N LEU A 108 -8.14 4.53 -2.80
CA LEU A 108 -9.28 4.88 -1.95
C LEU A 108 -9.88 6.26 -2.24
N SER A 109 -9.14 7.20 -2.85
CA SER A 109 -9.55 8.61 -2.93
C SER A 109 -9.21 9.32 -4.24
N HIS A 110 -8.92 8.58 -5.33
CA HIS A 110 -8.54 9.16 -6.62
C HIS A 110 -9.55 10.18 -7.15
N LYS A 111 -10.86 9.98 -6.94
CA LYS A 111 -11.89 10.94 -7.40
C LYS A 111 -11.72 12.28 -6.72
N LYS A 112 -11.46 12.28 -5.41
CA LYS A 112 -11.22 13.51 -4.64
C LYS A 112 -9.93 14.19 -5.09
N ALA A 113 -8.86 13.42 -5.30
CA ALA A 113 -7.60 13.95 -5.83
C ALA A 113 -7.80 14.54 -7.24
N ALA A 114 -8.50 13.84 -8.13
CA ALA A 114 -8.81 14.34 -9.47
C ALA A 114 -9.66 15.62 -9.44
N ALA A 115 -10.59 15.75 -8.49
CA ALA A 115 -11.37 16.98 -8.32
C ALA A 115 -10.50 18.14 -7.81
N GLU A 116 -9.62 17.88 -6.84
CA GLU A 116 -8.73 18.89 -6.23
C GLU A 116 -7.73 19.48 -7.24
N PHE A 117 -7.16 18.63 -8.09
CA PHE A 117 -6.23 19.04 -9.13
C PHE A 117 -6.92 19.34 -10.48
N GLY A 118 -8.24 19.17 -10.56
CA GLY A 118 -8.99 19.22 -11.82
C GLY A 118 -8.91 20.57 -12.52
N SER A 119 -8.93 21.69 -11.77
CA SER A 119 -8.77 23.03 -12.33
C SER A 119 -7.38 23.27 -12.92
N GLN A 120 -6.34 22.74 -12.29
CA GLN A 120 -4.95 22.85 -12.75
C GLN A 120 -4.71 21.99 -13.98
N VAL A 121 -5.28 20.78 -14.01
CA VAL A 121 -5.27 19.90 -15.18
C VAL A 121 -6.06 20.54 -16.32
N ALA A 122 -7.23 21.12 -16.06
CA ALA A 122 -8.02 21.82 -17.07
C ALA A 122 -7.26 23.04 -17.62
N LEU A 123 -6.56 23.79 -16.76
CA LEU A 123 -5.71 24.90 -17.21
C LEU A 123 -4.52 24.41 -18.05
N LEU A 124 -3.88 23.31 -17.66
CA LEU A 124 -2.77 22.72 -18.43
C LEU A 124 -3.23 22.25 -19.81
N VAL A 125 -4.39 21.57 -19.86
CA VAL A 125 -4.95 21.02 -21.10
C VAL A 125 -5.55 22.12 -21.98
N CYS A 126 -6.38 23.00 -21.44
CA CYS A 126 -7.08 24.02 -22.22
C CYS A 126 -6.27 25.31 -22.38
N GLY A 127 -5.22 25.52 -21.59
CA GLY A 127 -4.39 26.73 -21.61
C GLY A 127 -3.83 27.06 -22.99
N PRO A 128 -3.20 26.11 -23.71
CA PRO A 128 -2.70 26.35 -25.06
C PRO A 128 -3.80 26.77 -26.05
N LEU A 129 -5.01 26.20 -25.94
CA LEU A 129 -6.16 26.62 -26.75
C LEU A 129 -6.56 28.07 -26.44
N VAL A 130 -6.63 28.43 -25.16
CA VAL A 130 -6.95 29.80 -24.72
C VAL A 130 -5.89 30.78 -25.23
N LEU A 131 -4.60 30.40 -25.19
CA LEU A 131 -3.52 31.20 -25.76
C LEU A 131 -3.65 31.36 -27.29
N GLY A 132 -4.05 30.31 -28.01
CA GLY A 132 -4.33 30.40 -29.45
C GLY A 132 -5.48 31.34 -29.78
N ILE A 133 -6.55 31.35 -28.97
CA ILE A 133 -7.65 32.32 -29.10
C ILE A 133 -7.14 33.74 -28.80
N ALA A 134 -6.35 33.91 -27.74
CA ALA A 134 -5.79 35.20 -27.36
C ALA A 134 -4.88 35.78 -28.46
N ASP A 135 -4.05 34.94 -29.08
CA ASP A 135 -3.20 35.33 -30.22
C ASP A 135 -4.02 35.84 -31.41
N LEU A 136 -5.17 35.23 -31.71
CA LEU A 136 -6.06 35.71 -32.77
C LEU A 136 -6.71 37.06 -32.44
N VAL A 137 -7.14 37.25 -31.20
CA VAL A 137 -7.84 38.48 -30.76
C VAL A 137 -6.86 39.65 -30.59
N LEU A 138 -5.71 39.39 -29.95
CA LEU A 138 -4.71 40.41 -29.60
C LEU A 138 -3.63 40.57 -30.67
N LYS A 139 -3.63 39.72 -31.71
CA LYS A 139 -2.63 39.69 -32.78
C LYS A 139 -1.20 39.52 -32.26
N THR A 140 -1.03 38.61 -31.31
CA THR A 140 0.27 38.26 -30.72
C THR A 140 0.82 36.95 -31.29
N PRO A 141 2.15 36.72 -31.27
CA PRO A 141 2.77 35.50 -31.78
C PRO A 141 3.14 34.49 -30.67
N PHE A 142 2.44 34.44 -29.53
CA PHE A 142 2.86 33.62 -28.38
C PHE A 142 2.88 32.12 -28.68
N THR A 143 1.84 31.59 -29.31
CA THR A 143 1.75 30.19 -29.71
C THR A 143 2.81 29.80 -30.73
N GLN A 144 3.20 30.73 -31.62
CA GLN A 144 4.31 30.50 -32.55
C GLN A 144 5.66 30.38 -31.81
N ALA A 145 5.91 31.26 -30.83
CA ALA A 145 7.10 31.17 -30.00
C ALA A 145 7.16 29.85 -29.19
N LEU A 146 6.00 29.31 -28.79
CA LEU A 146 5.91 28.02 -28.08
C LEU A 146 6.25 26.82 -28.96
N VAL A 147 5.91 26.85 -30.25
CA VAL A 147 6.17 25.72 -31.16
C VAL A 147 7.56 25.77 -31.81
N GLU A 148 8.21 26.95 -31.84
CA GLU A 148 9.50 27.13 -32.51
C GLU A 148 10.62 26.17 -32.04
N PRO A 149 10.76 25.85 -30.73
CA PRO A 149 11.73 24.85 -30.30
C PRO A 149 11.49 23.46 -30.91
N LEU A 150 10.24 23.06 -31.18
CA LEU A 150 9.91 21.77 -31.81
C LEU A 150 10.41 21.71 -33.25
N TYR A 151 10.36 22.83 -33.98
CA TYR A 151 10.87 22.90 -35.35
C TYR A 151 12.39 22.87 -35.44
N ARG A 152 13.09 23.22 -34.36
CA ARG A 152 14.55 23.11 -34.26
C ARG A 152 15.02 21.70 -33.89
N MET A 153 14.12 20.84 -33.43
CA MET A 153 14.46 19.45 -33.12
C MET A 153 14.51 18.63 -34.43
N PRO A 154 15.59 17.88 -34.68
CA PRO A 154 15.64 16.98 -35.81
C PRO A 154 14.52 15.95 -35.66
N PRO A 155 13.68 15.75 -36.69
CA PRO A 155 12.52 14.89 -36.55
C PRO A 155 12.95 13.43 -36.34
N PRO A 156 12.30 12.70 -35.44
CA PRO A 156 12.51 11.27 -35.35
C PRO A 156 12.10 10.63 -36.69
N PHE A 157 12.96 9.76 -37.21
CA PHE A 157 12.73 8.98 -38.45
C PHE A 157 12.60 9.80 -39.75
N GLY A 158 13.16 11.01 -39.81
CA GLY A 158 13.22 11.80 -41.05
C GLY A 158 11.86 12.32 -41.54
N THR A 159 10.85 12.32 -40.67
CA THR A 159 9.51 12.83 -40.99
C THR A 159 9.48 14.35 -40.96
N MET A 160 8.95 15.03 -41.98
CA MET A 160 8.82 16.49 -41.92
C MET A 160 7.72 16.88 -40.94
N ILE A 161 8.04 17.65 -39.89
CA ILE A 161 7.03 18.22 -39.00
C ILE A 161 6.32 19.36 -39.78
N PRO A 162 5.00 19.28 -39.99
CA PRO A 162 4.28 20.34 -40.69
C PRO A 162 4.40 21.66 -39.93
N HIS A 163 4.76 22.72 -40.65
CA HIS A 163 4.82 24.06 -40.10
C HIS A 163 3.39 24.62 -39.96
N PHE A 164 2.94 24.74 -38.72
CA PHE A 164 1.65 25.32 -38.39
C PHE A 164 1.81 26.83 -38.23
N THR A 165 1.03 27.58 -39.00
CA THR A 165 0.99 29.05 -38.91
C THR A 165 -0.24 29.55 -38.14
N ASN A 166 -1.28 28.72 -38.05
CA ASN A 166 -2.54 29.05 -37.38
C ASN A 166 -2.41 28.88 -35.85
N PRO A 167 -2.55 29.96 -35.04
CA PRO A 167 -2.47 29.90 -33.58
C PRO A 167 -3.44 28.90 -32.93
N LEU A 168 -4.65 28.75 -33.49
CA LEU A 168 -5.62 27.77 -32.98
C LEU A 168 -5.16 26.33 -33.25
N ALA A 169 -4.56 26.06 -34.41
CA ALA A 169 -4.05 24.73 -34.71
C ALA A 169 -2.91 24.34 -33.76
N ILE A 170 -2.01 25.28 -33.46
CA ILE A 170 -0.93 25.10 -32.47
C ILE A 170 -1.52 24.87 -31.07
N GLY A 171 -2.49 25.69 -30.66
CA GLY A 171 -3.19 25.56 -29.38
C GLY A 171 -3.85 24.18 -29.22
N VAL A 172 -4.63 23.74 -30.22
CA VAL A 172 -5.27 22.43 -30.24
C VAL A 172 -4.24 21.30 -30.15
N MET A 173 -3.14 21.39 -30.92
CA MET A 173 -2.07 20.39 -30.90
C MET A 173 -1.48 20.22 -29.50
N PHE A 174 -1.06 21.32 -28.85
CA PHE A 174 -0.50 21.24 -27.50
C PHE A 174 -1.54 20.80 -26.46
N SER A 175 -2.78 21.26 -26.58
CA SER A 175 -3.87 20.81 -25.73
C SER A 175 -4.08 19.29 -25.82
N LEU A 176 -4.05 18.73 -27.03
CA LEU A 176 -4.14 17.29 -27.24
C LEU A 176 -2.94 16.55 -26.65
N VAL A 177 -1.71 17.07 -26.83
CA VAL A 177 -0.51 16.49 -26.23
C VAL A 177 -0.63 16.46 -24.70
N PHE A 178 -1.00 17.57 -24.06
CA PHE A 178 -1.17 17.61 -22.61
C PHE A 178 -2.31 16.70 -22.13
N ALA A 179 -3.42 16.62 -22.88
CA ALA A 179 -4.51 15.71 -22.56
C ALA A 179 -4.04 14.24 -22.60
N CYS A 180 -3.32 13.85 -23.67
CA CYS A 180 -2.75 12.52 -23.82
C CYS A 180 -1.75 12.19 -22.71
N VAL A 181 -0.83 13.11 -22.40
CA VAL A 181 0.15 12.93 -21.32
C VAL A 181 -0.55 12.78 -19.97
N THR A 182 -1.54 13.62 -19.68
CA THR A 182 -2.31 13.55 -18.43
C THR A 182 -3.06 12.22 -18.32
N ALA A 183 -3.72 11.77 -19.39
CA ALA A 183 -4.43 10.50 -19.43
C ALA A 183 -3.46 9.32 -19.24
N ALA A 184 -2.31 9.35 -19.91
CA ALA A 184 -1.26 8.33 -19.75
C ALA A 184 -0.73 8.28 -18.32
N LEU A 185 -0.42 9.42 -17.71
CA LEU A 185 0.02 9.50 -16.31
C LEU A 185 -1.04 8.97 -15.35
N TYR A 186 -2.32 9.26 -15.60
CA TYR A 186 -3.42 8.73 -14.81
C TYR A 186 -3.48 7.20 -14.86
N VAL A 187 -3.31 6.60 -16.05
CA VAL A 187 -3.23 5.14 -16.22
C VAL A 187 -2.00 4.55 -15.53
N VAL A 188 -0.83 5.18 -15.70
CA VAL A 188 0.42 4.75 -15.04
C VAL A 188 0.26 4.76 -13.52
N MET A 189 -0.38 5.78 -12.95
CA MET A 189 -0.68 5.84 -11.52
C MET A 189 -1.54 4.67 -11.06
N TRP A 190 -2.53 4.25 -11.84
CA TRP A 190 -3.33 3.06 -11.54
C TRP A 190 -2.53 1.76 -11.62
N VAL A 191 -1.76 1.58 -12.70
CA VAL A 191 -0.92 0.39 -12.90
C VAL A 191 0.12 0.26 -11.78
N ALA A 192 0.65 1.38 -11.31
CA ALA A 192 1.61 1.42 -10.20
C ALA A 192 0.95 1.19 -8.83
N ALA A 193 -0.19 1.85 -8.56
CA ALA A 193 -0.83 1.84 -7.25
C ALA A 193 -1.61 0.55 -6.94
N LEU A 194 -2.21 -0.07 -7.96
CA LEU A 194 -3.10 -1.21 -7.78
C LEU A 194 -2.38 -2.44 -7.19
N PRO A 195 -1.20 -2.87 -7.70
CA PRO A 195 -0.48 -4.03 -7.14
C PRO A 195 -0.08 -3.83 -5.69
N THR A 196 0.44 -2.64 -5.35
CA THR A 196 0.85 -2.32 -3.98
C THR A 196 -0.34 -2.28 -3.04
N THR A 197 -1.46 -1.68 -3.46
CA THR A 197 -2.69 -1.67 -2.65
C THR A 197 -3.27 -3.07 -2.49
N ALA A 198 -3.22 -3.90 -3.53
CA ALA A 198 -3.66 -5.30 -3.47
C ALA A 198 -2.78 -6.12 -2.50
N ALA A 199 -1.46 -5.95 -2.54
CA ALA A 199 -0.55 -6.57 -1.58
C ALA A 199 -0.84 -6.11 -0.13
N SER A 200 -1.07 -4.82 0.07
CA SER A 200 -1.50 -4.28 1.37
C SER A 200 -2.85 -4.83 1.81
N ALA A 201 -3.80 -5.00 0.90
CA ALA A 201 -5.10 -5.58 1.19
C ALA A 201 -4.96 -7.05 1.58
N ALA A 202 -4.11 -7.82 0.89
CA ALA A 202 -3.79 -9.19 1.24
C ALA A 202 -3.16 -9.30 2.64
N LEU A 203 -2.25 -8.38 2.99
CA LEU A 203 -1.64 -8.30 4.31
C LEU A 203 -2.66 -8.04 5.42
N VAL A 204 -3.69 -7.22 5.15
CA VAL A 204 -4.83 -7.00 6.06
C VAL A 204 -5.77 -8.20 6.09
N LEU A 205 -6.00 -8.84 4.95
CA LEU A 205 -6.94 -9.96 4.81
C LEU A 205 -6.43 -11.23 5.50
N LEU A 206 -5.13 -11.45 5.51
CA LEU A 206 -4.50 -12.62 6.11
C LEU A 206 -4.91 -12.84 7.58
N PRO A 207 -4.74 -11.88 8.51
CA PRO A 207 -5.19 -12.05 9.89
C PRO A 207 -6.72 -12.17 10.01
N VAL A 208 -7.51 -11.55 9.13
CA VAL A 208 -8.98 -11.65 9.13
C VAL A 208 -9.43 -13.07 8.74
N VAL A 209 -8.86 -13.63 7.67
CA VAL A 209 -9.15 -15.01 7.23
C VAL A 209 -8.67 -15.99 8.29
N PHE A 210 -7.51 -15.75 8.89
CA PHE A 210 -6.99 -16.57 9.99
C PHE A 210 -7.93 -16.55 11.21
N ALA A 211 -8.42 -15.38 11.61
CA ALA A 211 -9.38 -15.25 12.71
C ALA A 211 -10.71 -15.97 12.42
N ARG A 212 -11.21 -15.87 11.17
CA ARG A 212 -12.39 -16.60 10.71
C ARG A 212 -12.19 -18.11 10.71
N PHE A 213 -11.01 -18.56 10.30
CA PHE A 213 -10.62 -19.97 10.34
C PHE A 213 -10.61 -20.50 11.77
N ILE A 214 -9.97 -19.79 12.70
CA ILE A 214 -9.95 -20.17 14.12
C ILE A 214 -11.36 -20.25 14.70
N HIS A 215 -12.21 -19.27 14.40
CA HIS A 215 -13.60 -19.29 14.83
C HIS A 215 -14.39 -20.48 14.25
N LEU A 216 -14.05 -20.95 13.05
CA LEU A 216 -14.69 -22.13 12.43
C LEU A 216 -14.33 -23.43 13.17
N PHE A 217 -13.10 -23.56 13.63
CA PHE A 217 -12.64 -24.74 14.40
C PHE A 217 -12.99 -24.69 15.89
N ALA A 218 -13.01 -23.50 16.50
CA ALA A 218 -13.24 -23.34 17.94
C ALA A 218 -14.11 -22.11 18.27
N PRO A 219 -15.43 -22.13 17.93
CA PRO A 219 -16.31 -20.95 18.02
C PRO A 219 -16.53 -20.44 19.45
N ARG A 220 -16.31 -21.26 20.48
CA ARG A 220 -16.48 -20.87 21.89
C ARG A 220 -15.16 -20.56 22.62
N LYS A 221 -14.02 -20.94 22.04
CA LYS A 221 -12.69 -20.79 22.66
C LYS A 221 -11.64 -20.52 21.58
N ALA A 222 -11.61 -19.29 21.06
CA ALA A 222 -10.70 -18.90 19.97
C ALA A 222 -9.22 -19.18 20.31
N PHE A 223 -8.81 -18.97 21.57
CA PHE A 223 -7.44 -19.27 22.02
C PHE A 223 -7.09 -20.76 21.90
N MET A 224 -8.05 -21.65 22.17
CA MET A 224 -7.86 -23.09 22.00
C MET A 224 -7.69 -23.44 20.50
N GLY A 225 -8.50 -22.84 19.63
CA GLY A 225 -8.34 -23.00 18.18
C GLY A 225 -6.97 -22.53 17.68
N PHE A 226 -6.51 -21.37 18.17
CA PHE A 226 -5.16 -20.86 17.88
C PHE A 226 -4.05 -21.81 18.34
N ALA A 227 -4.14 -22.31 19.58
CA ALA A 227 -3.15 -23.23 20.15
C ALA A 227 -3.07 -24.55 19.37
N ILE A 228 -4.22 -25.09 18.92
CA ILE A 228 -4.27 -26.28 18.07
C ILE A 228 -3.57 -26.02 16.73
N VAL A 229 -3.84 -24.89 16.08
CA VAL A 229 -3.20 -24.52 14.81
C VAL A 229 -1.68 -24.39 14.97
N LEU A 230 -1.22 -23.70 16.02
CA LEU A 230 0.20 -23.61 16.34
C LEU A 230 0.83 -24.98 16.59
N ALA A 231 0.16 -25.85 17.34
CA ALA A 231 0.67 -27.19 17.63
C ALA A 231 0.81 -28.03 16.35
N VAL A 232 -0.16 -27.96 15.42
CA VAL A 232 -0.07 -28.62 14.12
C VAL A 232 1.11 -28.09 13.30
N ILE A 233 1.28 -26.77 13.22
CA ILE A 233 2.40 -26.13 12.50
C ILE A 233 3.74 -26.56 13.11
N ALA A 234 3.87 -26.52 14.44
CA ALA A 234 5.08 -26.89 15.14
C ALA A 234 5.42 -28.39 14.97
N THR A 235 4.41 -29.26 15.00
CA THR A 235 4.60 -30.71 14.80
C THR A 235 5.01 -31.00 13.36
N TYR A 236 4.41 -30.32 12.38
CA TYR A 236 4.79 -30.45 10.98
C TYR A 236 6.23 -29.95 10.76
N TRP A 237 6.59 -28.79 11.33
CA TRP A 237 7.95 -28.26 11.25
C TRP A 237 8.96 -29.23 11.85
N ALA A 238 8.71 -29.75 13.06
CA ALA A 238 9.61 -30.70 13.71
C ALA A 238 9.74 -32.05 13.00
N ALA A 239 8.79 -32.41 12.12
CA ALA A 239 8.81 -33.66 11.37
C ALA A 239 9.51 -33.54 10.01
N TYR A 240 9.61 -32.33 9.44
CA TYR A 240 10.07 -32.10 8.06
C TYR A 240 11.19 -31.06 7.91
N ALA A 241 11.61 -30.40 8.99
CA ALA A 241 12.80 -29.55 9.07
C ALA A 241 13.93 -30.27 9.81
#